data_AF-A0A0B4EKR5-F1
#
_entry.id   AF-A0A0B4EKR5-F1
#
_cell.length_a   1.000
_cell.length_b   1.000
_cell.length_c   1.000
_cell.angle_alpha   90.00
_cell.angle_beta   90.00
_cell.angle_gamma   90.00
#
_symmetry.space_group_name_H-M   'P 1'
#
loop_
_entity.id
_entity.type
_entity.pdbx_description
1 polymer ?
#
loop_
_entity_poly.entity_id
_entity_poly.type
_entity_poly.pdbx_seq_one_letter_code
_entity_poly.pdbx_strand_id
1 'polypeptide(L)'
;TTWAAEKEHGVKVVSPDRFHLPAGDLSLGLSQDWASPLPQVTRALIIVHGRLRNAQTYLQSGEDAAEHAGVGATTLVIAPQFLNDSDVKRNHLDNQVLRWRGNDWMAGEPSVGPGAVSSFGALDQIIKHLGNRTLFPALKEIVV
;
A
#
# COMPACT_ATOMS: atom_id res chain seq x y z
N THR A 1 -32.71 -4.41 -11.61
CA THR A 1 -31.25 -4.60 -11.73
C THR A 1 -30.59 -3.90 -10.56
N THR A 2 -30.41 -4.61 -9.44
CA THR A 2 -29.93 -4.04 -8.17
C THR A 2 -28.56 -4.62 -7.86
N TRP A 3 -27.55 -4.16 -8.63
CA TRP A 3 -26.13 -4.38 -8.33
C TRP A 3 -25.44 -3.09 -7.85
N ALA A 4 -26.21 -2.05 -7.54
CA ALA A 4 -25.71 -0.74 -7.15
C ALA A 4 -26.21 -0.40 -5.74
N ALA A 5 -25.57 -1.00 -4.73
CA ALA A 5 -25.41 -0.49 -3.36
C ALA A 5 -25.12 -1.67 -2.42
N GLU A 6 -24.01 -2.39 -2.64
CA GLU A 6 -23.29 -2.83 -1.45
C GLU A 6 -22.86 -1.53 -0.77
N LYS A 7 -23.55 -1.19 0.33
CA LYS A 7 -23.13 -0.08 1.20
C LYS A 7 -21.65 -0.30 1.46
N GLU A 8 -20.79 0.57 0.92
CA GLU A 8 -19.34 0.49 1.15
C GLU A 8 -19.09 0.74 2.64
N HIS A 9 -19.18 -0.32 3.42
CA HIS A 9 -18.75 -0.33 4.80
C HIS A 9 -17.24 -0.14 4.79
N GLY A 10 -16.76 0.76 5.66
CA GLY A 10 -15.33 0.94 5.80
C GLY A 10 -14.63 -0.38 6.10
N VAL A 11 -13.39 -0.55 5.65
CA VAL A 11 -12.57 -1.74 5.88
C VAL A 11 -12.48 -2.06 7.36
N LYS A 12 -12.39 -3.36 7.67
CA LYS A 12 -12.23 -3.86 9.04
C LYS A 12 -10.81 -3.67 9.58
N VAL A 13 -9.82 -3.70 8.69
CA VAL A 13 -8.39 -3.63 9.04
C VAL A 13 -7.76 -2.56 8.17
N VAL A 14 -7.13 -1.59 8.83
CA VAL A 14 -6.28 -0.59 8.20
C VAL A 14 -4.84 -1.04 8.43
N SER A 15 -4.01 -0.99 7.40
CA SER A 15 -2.60 -1.33 7.51
C SER A 15 -1.92 -0.42 8.55
N PRO A 16 -0.98 -0.96 9.35
CA PRO A 16 -0.45 -0.23 10.50
C PRO A 16 0.53 0.88 10.08
N ASP A 17 1.27 0.70 8.99
CA ASP A 17 2.34 1.59 8.59
C ASP A 17 1.84 2.79 7.79
N ARG A 18 2.63 3.87 7.82
CA ARG A 18 2.37 5.09 7.05
C ARG A 18 3.60 5.47 6.24
N PHE A 19 3.39 5.76 4.97
CA PHE A 19 4.39 6.35 4.11
C PHE A 19 4.06 7.82 3.89
N HIS A 20 4.90 8.68 4.46
CA HIS A 20 4.72 10.14 4.43
C HIS A 20 5.07 10.69 3.03
N LEU A 21 4.04 11.11 2.28
CA LEU A 21 4.18 11.77 0.99
C LEU A 21 3.92 13.27 1.13
N PRO A 22 4.39 14.11 0.19
CA PRO A 22 4.06 15.54 0.19
C PRO A 22 2.55 15.83 0.17
N ALA A 23 1.77 14.94 -0.44
CA ALA A 23 0.31 15.09 -0.52
C ALA A 23 -0.42 14.64 0.75
N GLY A 24 0.19 13.77 1.57
CA GLY A 24 -0.43 13.11 2.71
C GLY A 24 0.22 11.76 3.05
N ASP A 25 -0.34 11.07 4.03
CA ASP A 25 0.13 9.78 4.51
C ASP A 25 -0.57 8.63 3.79
N LEU A 26 0.19 7.83 3.04
CA LEU A 26 -0.31 6.59 2.44
C LEU A 26 -0.29 5.47 3.48
N SER A 27 -1.43 4.82 3.70
CA SER A 27 -1.47 3.56 4.48
C SER A 27 -0.91 2.43 3.66
N LEU A 28 -0.07 1.58 4.26
CA LEU A 28 0.49 0.40 3.61
C LEU A 28 0.90 -0.65 4.64
N GLY A 29 0.95 -1.91 4.22
CA GLY A 29 1.54 -3.00 4.99
C GLY A 29 2.94 -3.34 4.47
N LEU A 30 3.83 -3.73 5.38
CA LEU A 30 5.21 -4.10 5.08
C LEU A 30 5.56 -5.42 5.75
N SER A 31 6.23 -6.32 5.04
CA SER A 31 6.74 -7.57 5.64
C SER A 31 8.03 -7.38 6.44
N GLN A 32 8.76 -6.28 6.18
CA GLN A 32 9.97 -5.91 6.89
C GLN A 32 9.96 -4.38 7.09
N ASP A 33 10.42 -3.91 8.25
CA ASP A 33 10.47 -2.47 8.54
C ASP A 33 11.50 -1.76 7.66
N TRP A 34 11.00 -1.02 6.67
CA TRP A 34 11.80 -0.29 5.71
C TRP A 34 12.28 1.09 6.19
N ALA A 35 11.94 1.49 7.44
CA ALA A 35 12.45 2.72 8.04
C ALA A 35 13.94 2.59 8.42
N SER A 36 14.41 1.35 8.54
CA SER A 36 15.82 1.00 8.72
C SER A 36 16.40 0.38 7.44
N PRO A 37 17.72 0.44 7.21
CA PRO A 37 18.35 -0.21 6.07
C PRO A 37 18.05 -1.72 6.03
N LEU A 38 17.69 -2.23 4.86
CA LEU A 38 17.45 -3.64 4.57
C LEU A 38 18.50 -4.16 3.57
N PRO A 39 19.74 -4.42 4.03
CA PRO A 39 20.87 -4.73 3.14
C PRO A 39 20.78 -6.09 2.44
N GLN A 40 19.92 -6.99 2.93
CA GLN A 40 19.73 -8.33 2.36
C GLN A 40 18.57 -8.40 1.35
N VAL A 41 17.74 -7.35 1.27
CA VAL A 41 16.62 -7.32 0.34
C VAL A 41 17.14 -7.16 -1.09
N THR A 42 16.82 -8.13 -1.94
CA THR A 42 17.21 -8.14 -3.36
C THR A 42 16.01 -7.98 -4.29
N ARG A 43 14.80 -8.25 -3.80
CA ARG A 43 13.54 -8.09 -4.51
C ARG A 43 12.54 -7.32 -3.64
N ALA A 44 11.80 -6.41 -4.25
CA ALA A 44 10.60 -5.82 -3.67
C ALA A 44 9.37 -6.30 -4.46
N LEU A 45 8.37 -6.84 -3.77
CA LEU A 45 7.07 -7.18 -4.33
C LEU A 45 6.06 -6.16 -3.82
N ILE A 46 5.53 -5.33 -4.71
CA ILE A 46 4.42 -4.42 -4.43
C ILE A 46 3.14 -5.15 -4.86
N ILE A 47 2.27 -5.49 -3.92
CA ILE A 47 1.03 -6.23 -4.21
C ILE A 47 -0.20 -5.36 -3.92
N VAL A 48 -1.04 -5.15 -4.94
CA VAL A 48 -2.20 -4.26 -4.87
C VAL A 48 -3.48 -5.07 -4.64
N HIS A 49 -4.24 -4.72 -3.61
CA HIS A 49 -5.51 -5.36 -3.28
C HIS A 49 -6.59 -5.11 -4.34
N GLY A 50 -7.68 -5.87 -4.31
CA GLY A 50 -8.86 -5.61 -5.14
C GLY A 50 -9.82 -4.56 -4.54
N ARG A 51 -11.06 -4.53 -5.04
CA ARG A 51 -12.14 -3.61 -4.62
C ARG A 51 -12.40 -3.58 -3.10
N LEU A 52 -12.12 -4.67 -2.38
CA LEU A 52 -12.37 -4.78 -0.93
C LEU A 52 -11.37 -4.00 -0.07
N ARG A 53 -10.34 -3.38 -0.65
CA ARG A 53 -9.34 -2.57 0.07
C ARG A 53 -8.63 -3.33 1.21
N ASN A 54 -8.54 -4.66 1.08
CA ASN A 54 -8.01 -5.57 2.11
C ASN A 54 -6.50 -5.81 1.96
N ALA A 55 -5.70 -4.73 2.01
CA ALA A 55 -4.24 -4.76 1.82
C ALA A 55 -3.53 -5.84 2.67
N GLN A 56 -3.87 -5.99 3.95
CA GLN A 56 -3.23 -6.98 4.83
C GLN A 56 -3.47 -8.43 4.39
N THR A 57 -4.59 -8.75 3.74
CA THR A 57 -4.82 -10.10 3.17
C THR A 57 -3.86 -10.37 2.01
N TYR A 58 -3.63 -9.36 1.18
CA TYR A 58 -2.70 -9.46 0.06
C TYR A 58 -1.25 -9.46 0.52
N LEU A 59 -0.92 -8.69 1.56
CA LEU A 59 0.39 -8.73 2.24
C LEU A 59 0.73 -10.16 2.66
N GLN A 60 -0.16 -10.80 3.45
CA GLN A 60 0.03 -12.17 3.90
C GLN A 60 0.21 -13.14 2.73
N SER A 61 -0.58 -12.98 1.67
CA SER A 61 -0.47 -13.84 0.48
C SER A 61 0.89 -13.68 -0.21
N GLY A 62 1.43 -12.46 -0.26
CA GLY A 62 2.77 -12.18 -0.80
C GLY A 62 3.89 -12.73 0.08
N GLU A 63 3.76 -12.60 1.41
CA GLU A 63 4.69 -13.20 2.38
C GLU A 63 4.71 -14.73 2.24
N ASP A 64 3.55 -15.38 2.25
CA ASP A 64 3.41 -16.82 2.10
C ASP A 64 4.01 -17.31 0.77
N ALA A 65 3.80 -16.56 -0.33
CA ALA A 65 4.38 -16.89 -1.62
C ALA A 65 5.92 -16.78 -1.62
N ALA A 66 6.47 -15.73 -0.99
CA ALA A 66 7.91 -15.55 -0.89
C ALA A 66 8.56 -16.62 0.00
N GLU A 67 7.91 -17.00 1.11
CA GLU A 67 8.35 -18.08 1.99
C GLU A 67 8.34 -19.43 1.29
N HIS A 68 7.24 -19.79 0.62
CA HIS A 68 7.16 -21.04 -0.14
C HIS A 68 8.17 -21.13 -1.29
N ALA A 69 8.55 -19.99 -1.86
CA ALA A 69 9.60 -19.91 -2.88
C ALA A 69 11.04 -19.91 -2.28
N GLY A 70 11.20 -19.94 -0.95
CA GLY A 70 12.49 -19.93 -0.28
C GLY A 70 13.23 -18.58 -0.37
N VAL A 71 12.51 -17.49 -0.64
CA VAL A 71 13.08 -16.14 -0.84
C VAL A 71 12.52 -15.10 0.15
N GLY A 72 11.74 -15.51 1.15
CA GLY A 72 11.14 -14.63 2.17
C GLY A 72 12.14 -13.66 2.82
N ALA A 73 13.28 -14.18 3.27
CA ALA A 73 14.33 -13.37 3.90
C ALA A 73 14.97 -12.29 3.00
N THR A 74 14.84 -12.40 1.67
CA THR A 74 15.44 -11.46 0.71
C THR A 74 14.40 -10.70 -0.13
N THR A 75 13.12 -10.91 0.17
CA THR A 75 11.99 -10.25 -0.49
C THR A 75 11.27 -9.34 0.49
N LEU A 76 11.23 -8.05 0.19
CA LEU A 76 10.35 -7.10 0.87
C LEU A 76 8.99 -7.12 0.19
N VAL A 77 7.93 -7.47 0.91
CA VAL A 77 6.55 -7.42 0.43
C VAL A 77 5.90 -6.15 0.94
N ILE A 78 5.28 -5.40 0.04
CA ILE A 78 4.66 -4.10 0.29
C ILE A 78 3.23 -4.16 -0.22
N ALA A 79 2.26 -3.85 0.63
CA ALA A 79 0.85 -3.81 0.27
C ALA A 79 0.27 -2.41 0.53
N PRO A 80 0.29 -1.49 -0.46
CA PRO A 80 -0.35 -0.20 -0.34
C PRO A 80 -1.86 -0.37 -0.11
N GLN A 81 -2.44 0.43 0.77
CA GLN A 81 -3.87 0.43 1.05
C GLN A 81 -4.50 1.74 0.59
N PHE A 82 -5.21 1.68 -0.52
CA PHE A 82 -5.94 2.83 -1.07
C PHE A 82 -7.30 2.95 -0.41
N LEU A 83 -7.34 3.65 0.73
CA LEU A 83 -8.53 3.85 1.54
C LEU A 83 -9.54 4.80 0.87
N ASN A 84 -10.79 4.75 1.31
CA ASN A 84 -11.81 5.73 0.96
C ASN A 84 -12.34 6.50 2.18
N ASP A 85 -13.27 7.44 1.98
CA ASP A 85 -13.86 8.23 3.07
C ASP A 85 -14.61 7.39 4.12
N SER A 86 -15.23 6.27 3.73
CA SER A 86 -15.92 5.42 4.72
C SER A 86 -14.94 4.64 5.58
N ASP A 87 -13.77 4.29 5.05
CA ASP A 87 -12.67 3.68 5.78
C ASP A 87 -12.11 4.64 6.84
N VAL A 88 -11.83 5.89 6.45
CA VAL A 88 -11.32 6.94 7.36
C VAL A 88 -12.31 7.23 8.48
N LYS A 89 -13.59 7.41 8.15
CA LYS A 89 -14.64 7.66 9.15
C LYS A 89 -14.84 6.49 10.11
N ARG A 90 -14.89 5.27 9.59
CA ARG A 90 -15.10 4.06 10.40
C ARG A 90 -13.96 3.83 11.40
N ASN A 91 -12.73 4.04 10.96
CA ASN A 91 -11.54 3.71 11.74
C ASN A 91 -10.97 4.93 12.48
N HIS A 92 -11.68 6.07 12.48
CA HIS A 92 -11.28 7.31 13.15
C HIS A 92 -9.85 7.75 12.80
N LEU A 93 -9.48 7.62 11.51
CA LEU A 93 -8.14 7.95 11.05
C LEU A 93 -7.93 9.46 10.96
N ASP A 94 -6.68 9.89 11.10
CA ASP A 94 -6.30 11.29 10.98
C ASP A 94 -6.57 11.85 9.57
N ASN A 95 -6.82 13.16 9.49
CA ASN A 95 -7.11 13.85 8.24
C ASN A 95 -5.95 13.86 7.23
N GLN A 96 -4.72 13.58 7.69
CA GLN A 96 -3.53 13.42 6.85
C GLN A 96 -3.51 12.09 6.08
N VAL A 97 -4.36 11.12 6.42
CA VAL A 97 -4.41 9.85 5.69
C VAL A 97 -5.04 10.03 4.32
N LEU A 98 -4.27 9.65 3.29
CA LEU A 98 -4.69 9.66 1.90
C LEU A 98 -5.89 8.73 1.68
N ARG A 99 -6.90 9.27 1.02
CA ARG A 99 -8.12 8.54 0.65
C ARG A 99 -8.66 8.97 -0.70
N TRP A 100 -9.37 8.07 -1.35
CA TRP A 100 -9.98 8.24 -2.66
C TRP A 100 -11.50 8.15 -2.58
N ARG A 101 -12.18 8.63 -3.62
CA ARG A 101 -13.63 8.46 -3.75
C ARG A 101 -13.92 7.01 -4.16
N GLY A 102 -14.67 6.28 -3.33
CA GLY A 102 -15.09 4.91 -3.65
C GLY A 102 -13.94 4.00 -4.09
N ASN A 103 -13.97 3.55 -5.35
CA ASN A 103 -12.93 2.72 -5.96
C ASN A 103 -12.16 3.45 -7.08
N ASP A 104 -12.23 4.78 -7.11
CA ASP A 104 -11.62 5.60 -8.17
C ASP A 104 -10.09 5.48 -8.16
N TRP A 105 -9.50 5.09 -7.03
CA TRP A 105 -8.08 4.71 -6.93
C TRP A 105 -7.70 3.62 -7.94
N MET A 106 -8.62 2.72 -8.34
CA MET A 106 -8.33 1.66 -9.30
C MET A 106 -8.03 2.20 -10.70
N ALA A 107 -8.54 3.39 -11.02
CA ALA A 107 -8.34 4.07 -12.29
C ALA A 107 -7.21 5.11 -12.24
N GLY A 108 -6.53 5.27 -11.11
CA GLY A 108 -5.49 6.28 -10.99
C GLY A 108 -6.02 7.67 -10.63
N GLU A 109 -7.29 7.81 -10.22
CA GLU A 109 -7.87 9.12 -9.92
C GLU A 109 -7.15 9.81 -8.74
N PRO A 110 -7.20 11.15 -8.64
CA PRO A 110 -6.63 11.88 -7.51
C PRO A 110 -7.30 11.54 -6.17
N SER A 111 -6.52 11.55 -5.10
CA SER A 111 -7.01 11.50 -3.73
C SER A 111 -7.94 12.69 -3.44
N VAL A 112 -8.93 12.46 -2.56
CA VAL A 112 -9.88 13.49 -2.10
C VAL A 112 -9.52 14.03 -0.71
N GLY A 113 -8.48 13.51 -0.08
CA GLY A 113 -7.87 14.15 1.08
C GLY A 113 -6.76 13.30 1.73
N PRO A 114 -5.77 13.95 2.36
CA PRO A 114 -5.33 15.32 2.08
C PRO A 114 -4.69 15.42 0.68
N GLY A 115 -4.40 16.64 0.24
CA GLY A 115 -3.76 16.91 -1.06
C GLY A 115 -4.52 16.31 -2.25
N ALA A 116 -3.82 16.24 -3.38
CA ALA A 116 -4.30 15.53 -4.56
C ALA A 116 -3.13 14.74 -5.15
N VAL A 117 -3.17 13.42 -5.00
CA VAL A 117 -2.21 12.50 -5.62
C VAL A 117 -2.95 11.33 -6.26
N SER A 118 -2.60 11.00 -7.50
CA SER A 118 -3.08 9.78 -8.16
C SER A 118 -2.61 8.56 -7.36
N SER A 119 -3.40 7.48 -7.32
CA SER A 119 -2.93 6.20 -6.76
C SER A 119 -1.69 5.68 -7.50
N PHE A 120 -1.59 5.89 -8.82
CA PHE A 120 -0.39 5.58 -9.60
C PHE A 120 0.78 6.47 -9.18
N GLY A 121 0.54 7.77 -8.97
CA GLY A 121 1.56 8.67 -8.45
C GLY A 121 2.05 8.29 -7.04
N ALA A 122 1.16 7.72 -6.20
CA ALA A 122 1.53 7.19 -4.89
C ALA A 122 2.40 5.91 -5.02
N LEU A 123 2.07 5.01 -5.97
CA LEU A 123 2.92 3.86 -6.32
C LEU A 123 4.30 4.31 -6.83
N ASP A 124 4.36 5.35 -7.66
CA ASP A 124 5.62 5.92 -8.14
C ASP A 124 6.50 6.41 -6.98
N GLN A 125 5.90 6.98 -5.92
CA GLN A 125 6.67 7.38 -4.74
C GLN A 125 7.24 6.17 -3.99
N ILE A 126 6.53 5.04 -3.94
CA ILE A 126 7.05 3.79 -3.35
C ILE A 126 8.24 3.29 -4.18
N ILE A 127 8.09 3.22 -5.50
CA ILE A 127 9.16 2.81 -6.41
C ILE A 127 10.38 3.73 -6.27
N LYS A 128 10.15 5.04 -6.17
CA LYS A 128 11.21 6.03 -5.93
C LYS A 128 11.91 5.80 -4.59
N HIS A 129 11.16 5.50 -3.53
CA HIS A 129 11.72 5.18 -2.20
C HIS A 129 12.60 3.93 -2.25
N LEU A 130 12.16 2.88 -2.94
CA LEU A 130 12.92 1.65 -3.17
C LEU A 130 14.23 1.89 -3.96
N GLY A 131 14.32 2.99 -4.72
CA GLY A 131 15.55 3.43 -5.37
C GLY A 131 16.65 3.93 -4.43
N ASN A 132 16.36 4.13 -3.13
CA ASN A 132 17.34 4.61 -2.16
C ASN A 132 18.37 3.52 -1.82
N ARG A 133 19.59 3.65 -2.37
CA ARG A 133 20.69 2.68 -2.17
C ARG A 133 21.30 2.68 -0.78
N THR A 134 21.03 3.68 0.05
CA THR A 134 21.41 3.65 1.47
C THR A 134 20.49 2.72 2.26
N LEU A 135 19.20 2.63 1.89
CA LEU A 135 18.24 1.74 2.53
C LEU A 135 18.23 0.35 1.90
N PHE A 136 18.28 0.26 0.57
CA PHE A 136 18.18 -0.98 -0.20
C PHE A 136 19.41 -1.18 -1.11
N PRO A 137 20.62 -1.35 -0.55
CA PRO A 137 21.85 -1.43 -1.32
C PRO A 137 21.90 -2.64 -2.27
N ALA A 138 21.22 -3.74 -1.92
CA ALA A 138 21.23 -4.98 -2.69
C ALA A 138 20.00 -5.17 -3.61
N LEU A 139 19.05 -4.23 -3.66
CA LEU A 139 17.82 -4.36 -4.43
C LEU A 139 18.08 -4.40 -5.94
N LYS A 140 17.62 -5.46 -6.61
CA LYS A 140 17.82 -5.70 -8.04
C LYS A 140 16.53 -5.66 -8.85
N GLU A 141 15.41 -6.01 -8.22
CA GLU A 141 14.15 -6.22 -8.89
C GLU A 141 13.00 -5.61 -8.09
N ILE A 142 12.08 -4.94 -8.80
CA ILE A 142 10.80 -4.50 -8.27
C ILE A 142 9.72 -5.16 -9.12
N VAL A 143 8.83 -5.91 -8.47
CA VAL A 143 7.67 -6.56 -9.09
C VAL A 143 6.42 -5.85 -8.60
N VAL A 144 5.49 -5.52 -9.50
CA VAL A 144 4.21 -4.86 -9.21
C VAL A 144 3.08 -5.69 -9.81
#